data_AF-A0A960KVT6-F1
#
_entry.id   AF-A0A960KVT6-F1
#
_cell.length_a   1.000
_cell.length_b   1.000
_cell.length_c   1.000
_cell.angle_alpha   90.00
_cell.angle_beta   90.00
_cell.angle_gamma   90.00
#
_symmetry.space_group_name_H-M   'P 1'
#
loop_
_entity.id
_entity.type
_entity.pdbx_description
1 polymer ?
#
loop_
_entity_poly.entity_id
_entity_poly.type
_entity_poly.pdbx_seq_one_letter_code
_entity_poly.pdbx_strand_id
1 'polypeptide(L)'
;MFLSSFLLVFSPFVQSKMVTLRLLDEQRHALVGISVRVESPIGVQTTQTDENGEIKIPLRYPRVSLALGHFPDLVYLPNEIDLQAETASIEVVVDAALLARLKGGH
;
A
#
# COMPACT_ATOMS: atom_id res chain seq x y z
N MET A 1 -26.38 38.12 -32.00
CA MET A 1 -25.74 36.83 -31.66
C MET A 1 -24.93 37.04 -30.39
N PHE A 2 -25.41 36.56 -29.25
CA PHE A 2 -24.68 36.65 -27.98
C PHE A 2 -23.95 35.33 -27.75
N LEU A 3 -22.62 35.43 -27.55
CA LEU A 3 -21.74 34.30 -27.31
C LEU A 3 -22.13 33.60 -26.00
N SER A 4 -22.43 32.30 -26.12
CA SER A 4 -22.66 31.39 -25.01
C SER A 4 -21.40 31.27 -24.15
N SER A 5 -21.50 31.62 -22.88
CA SER A 5 -20.45 31.37 -21.90
C SER A 5 -20.57 29.92 -21.43
N PHE A 6 -19.73 29.04 -21.98
CA PHE A 6 -19.59 27.67 -21.49
C PHE A 6 -18.77 27.70 -20.21
N LEU A 7 -19.43 27.61 -19.05
CA LEU A 7 -18.77 27.37 -17.78
C LEU A 7 -18.31 25.90 -17.78
N LEU A 8 -17.05 25.65 -18.10
CA LEU A 8 -16.41 24.35 -17.87
C LEU A 8 -16.31 24.15 -16.36
N VAL A 9 -17.31 23.46 -15.79
CA VAL A 9 -17.22 22.88 -14.45
C VAL A 9 -16.16 21.78 -14.52
N PHE A 10 -14.90 22.13 -14.27
CA PHE A 10 -13.89 21.15 -13.92
C PHE A 10 -14.31 20.57 -12.57
N SER A 11 -14.98 19.42 -12.60
CA SER A 11 -15.04 18.56 -11.44
C SER A 11 -13.60 18.37 -10.96
N PRO A 12 -13.23 18.70 -9.71
CA PRO A 12 -11.91 18.39 -9.23
C PRO A 12 -11.85 16.87 -9.23
N PHE A 13 -11.18 16.31 -10.23
CA PHE A 13 -10.70 14.96 -10.16
C PHE A 13 -9.87 14.95 -8.88
N VAL A 14 -10.43 14.37 -7.81
CA VAL A 14 -9.68 14.14 -6.58
C VAL A 14 -8.63 13.13 -7.00
N GLN A 15 -7.49 13.64 -7.47
CA GLN A 15 -6.32 12.86 -7.76
C GLN A 15 -5.88 12.33 -6.41
N SER A 16 -6.44 11.18 -6.04
CA SER A 16 -6.11 10.48 -4.81
C SER A 16 -4.63 10.19 -4.94
N LYS A 17 -3.81 10.98 -4.23
CA LYS A 17 -2.38 10.73 -4.21
C LYS A 17 -2.18 9.31 -3.70
N MET A 18 -1.26 8.58 -4.32
CA MET A 18 -0.95 7.20 -3.96
C MET A 18 0.48 7.16 -3.40
N VAL A 19 0.71 6.36 -2.38
CA VAL A 19 2.04 5.97 -1.91
C VAL A 19 2.35 4.60 -2.51
N THR A 20 3.56 4.44 -3.02
CA THR A 20 4.07 3.12 -3.37
C THR A 20 4.66 2.48 -2.12
N LEU A 21 4.11 1.35 -1.69
CA LEU A 21 4.76 0.51 -0.69
C LEU A 21 5.50 -0.62 -1.40
N ARG A 22 6.79 -0.77 -1.09
CA ARG A 22 7.64 -1.82 -1.63
C ARG A 22 8.04 -2.78 -0.52
N LEU A 23 7.85 -4.07 -0.79
CA LEU A 23 8.16 -5.14 0.13
C LEU A 23 9.44 -5.86 -0.30
N LEU A 24 10.41 -5.90 0.60
CA LEU A 24 11.76 -6.42 0.35
C LEU A 24 12.15 -7.44 1.43
N ASP A 25 13.05 -8.36 1.10
CA ASP A 25 13.80 -9.12 2.12
C ASP A 25 15.03 -8.35 2.62
N GLU A 26 15.74 -8.91 3.61
CA GLU A 26 17.01 -8.33 4.13
C GLU A 26 18.11 -8.17 3.07
N GLN A 27 18.03 -8.93 1.97
CA GLN A 27 18.96 -8.86 0.84
C GLN A 27 18.49 -7.85 -0.23
N ARG A 28 17.39 -7.13 0.03
CA ARG A 28 16.73 -6.19 -0.88
C ARG A 28 16.15 -6.83 -2.14
N HIS A 29 15.82 -8.12 -2.10
CA HIS A 29 15.04 -8.74 -3.16
C HIS A 29 13.55 -8.43 -2.98
N ALA A 30 12.87 -8.18 -4.09
CA ALA A 30 11.45 -7.96 -4.14
C ALA A 30 10.67 -9.21 -3.69
N LEU A 31 9.73 -9.02 -2.76
CA LEU A 31 8.81 -10.07 -2.34
C LEU A 31 7.53 -9.99 -3.17
N VAL A 32 7.39 -10.91 -4.11
CA VAL A 32 6.29 -10.96 -5.10
C VAL A 32 5.17 -11.89 -4.63
N GLY A 33 3.91 -11.56 -4.94
CA GLY A 33 2.75 -12.40 -4.63
C GLY A 33 2.36 -12.49 -3.14
N ILE A 34 2.97 -11.69 -2.26
CA ILE A 34 2.61 -11.61 -0.84
C ILE A 34 1.32 -10.81 -0.70
N SER A 35 0.34 -11.33 0.05
CA SER A 35 -0.85 -10.56 0.35
C SER A 35 -0.52 -9.53 1.43
N VAL A 36 -0.82 -8.28 1.12
CA VAL A 36 -0.67 -7.14 2.00
C VAL A 36 -2.05 -6.61 2.34
N ARG A 37 -2.36 -6.64 3.63
CA ARG A 37 -3.56 -6.05 4.19
C ARG A 37 -3.17 -4.73 4.84
N VAL A 38 -3.72 -3.65 4.30
CA VAL A 38 -3.56 -2.28 4.78
C VAL A 38 -4.82 -1.92 5.55
N GLU A 39 -4.68 -1.76 6.85
CA GLU A 39 -5.77 -1.36 7.74
C GLU A 39 -5.59 0.09 8.16
N SER A 40 -6.69 0.85 8.15
CA SER A 40 -6.73 2.22 8.61
C SER A 40 -8.03 2.46 9.38
N PRO A 41 -8.14 3.55 10.16
CA PRO A 41 -9.39 3.89 10.84
C PRO A 41 -10.58 4.09 9.90
N ILE A 42 -10.34 4.42 8.63
CA ILE A 42 -11.38 4.71 7.64
C ILE A 42 -11.66 3.54 6.67
N GLY A 43 -10.98 2.40 6.84
CA GLY A 43 -11.23 1.20 6.05
C GLY A 43 -10.03 0.26 5.91
N VAL A 44 -10.30 -0.89 5.29
CA VAL A 44 -9.32 -1.96 5.04
C VAL A 44 -9.20 -2.19 3.53
N GLN A 45 -7.98 -2.36 3.07
CA GLN A 45 -7.65 -2.76 1.71
C GLN A 45 -6.75 -4.00 1.76
N THR A 46 -7.04 -5.00 0.94
CA THR A 46 -6.17 -6.17 0.77
C THR A 46 -5.78 -6.26 -0.70
N THR A 47 -4.49 -6.42 -0.95
CA THR A 47 -3.92 -6.56 -2.29
C THR A 47 -2.70 -7.47 -2.24
N GLN A 48 -2.18 -7.87 -3.39
CA GLN A 48 -0.91 -8.60 -3.48
C GLN A 48 0.18 -7.72 -4.07
N THR A 49 1.42 -7.95 -3.65
CA THR A 49 2.61 -7.32 -4.23
C THR A 49 2.82 -7.78 -5.67
N ASP A 50 3.14 -6.84 -6.56
CA ASP A 50 3.44 -7.11 -7.98
C ASP A 50 4.84 -7.69 -8.21
N GLU A 51 5.27 -7.76 -9.48
CA GLU A 51 6.59 -8.28 -9.90
C GLU A 51 7.79 -7.52 -9.31
N ASN A 52 7.59 -6.28 -8.89
CA ASN A 52 8.61 -5.44 -8.24
C ASN A 52 8.53 -5.49 -6.71
N GLY A 53 7.59 -6.29 -6.17
CA GLY A 53 7.28 -6.35 -4.75
C GLY A 53 6.45 -5.16 -4.29
N GLU A 54 5.76 -4.47 -5.19
CA GLU A 54 5.13 -3.18 -4.91
C GLU A 54 3.61 -3.27 -4.82
N ILE A 55 3.02 -2.36 -4.03
CA ILE A 55 1.59 -2.08 -3.98
C ILE A 55 1.35 -0.57 -3.95
N LYS A 56 0.16 -0.15 -4.38
CA LYS A 56 -0.27 1.25 -4.29
C LYS A 56 -1.30 1.43 -3.20
N ILE A 57 -1.00 2.34 -2.27
CA ILE A 57 -1.85 2.68 -1.12
C ILE A 57 -2.35 4.11 -1.29
N PRO A 58 -3.65 4.39 -1.25
CA PRO A 58 -4.14 5.75 -1.35
C PRO A 58 -3.82 6.56 -0.08
N LEU A 59 -3.28 7.77 -0.25
CA LEU A 59 -2.91 8.72 0.82
C LEU A 59 -4.09 9.21 1.66
N ARG A 60 -5.32 8.82 1.32
CA ARG A 60 -6.49 9.03 2.18
C ARG A 60 -6.36 8.30 3.53
N TYR A 61 -5.46 7.34 3.64
CA TYR A 61 -5.16 6.62 4.87
C TYR A 61 -3.97 7.28 5.61
N PRO A 62 -4.19 8.28 6.48
CA PRO A 62 -3.08 9.02 7.10
C PRO A 62 -2.24 8.14 8.03
N ARG A 63 -2.83 7.09 8.58
CA ARG A 63 -2.16 6.10 9.42
C ARG A 63 -2.63 4.72 9.05
N VAL A 64 -1.67 3.81 8.84
CA VAL A 64 -1.94 2.44 8.42
C VAL A 64 -1.20 1.41 9.25
N SER A 65 -1.89 0.32 9.57
CA SER A 65 -1.31 -0.92 10.05
C SER A 65 -1.20 -1.89 8.88
N LEU A 66 -0.07 -2.58 8.78
CA LEU A 66 0.17 -3.54 7.71
C LEU A 66 0.18 -4.95 8.27
N ALA A 67 -0.48 -5.86 7.56
CA ALA A 67 -0.32 -7.29 7.77
C ALA A 67 0.10 -7.96 6.45
N LEU A 68 1.05 -8.90 6.55
CA LEU A 68 1.65 -9.59 5.42
C LEU A 68 1.38 -11.09 5.53
N GLY A 69 1.05 -11.76 4.44
CA GLY A 69 0.87 -13.21 4.46
C GLY A 69 0.05 -13.77 3.33
N HIS A 70 -0.44 -14.99 3.55
CA HIS A 70 -1.43 -15.63 2.70
C HIS A 70 -2.70 -15.81 3.53
N PHE A 71 -3.84 -15.33 3.04
CA PHE A 71 -5.08 -15.46 3.80
C PHE A 71 -5.40 -16.94 4.06
N PRO A 72 -5.77 -17.35 5.30
CA PRO A 72 -6.07 -16.51 6.47
C PRO A 72 -4.87 -16.16 7.36
N ASP A 73 -3.70 -16.75 7.15
CA ASP A 73 -2.48 -16.57 7.94
C ASP A 73 -1.75 -15.26 7.59
N LEU A 74 -2.24 -14.16 8.15
CA LEU A 74 -1.61 -12.85 8.08
C LEU A 74 -0.80 -12.54 9.35
N VAL A 75 0.41 -12.01 9.16
CA VAL A 75 1.27 -11.53 10.24
C VAL A 75 1.24 -10.01 10.27
N TYR A 76 0.77 -9.44 11.37
CA TYR A 76 0.75 -8.00 11.60
C TYR A 76 2.15 -7.48 11.89
N LEU A 77 2.55 -6.44 11.18
CA LEU A 77 3.77 -5.70 11.50
C LEU A 77 3.54 -4.90 12.80
N PRO A 78 4.55 -4.82 13.68
CA PRO A 78 4.37 -4.21 14.99
C PRO A 78 4.20 -2.68 14.97
N ASN A 79 4.49 -2.03 13.83
CA ASN A 79 4.51 -0.58 13.71
C ASN A 79 3.38 -0.07 12.81
N GLU A 80 2.67 0.94 13.31
CA GLU A 80 1.82 1.79 12.47
C GLU A 80 2.69 2.73 11.63
N ILE A 81 2.25 3.01 10.41
CA ILE A 81 2.93 3.90 9.48
C ILE A 81 2.05 5.13 9.25
N ASP A 82 2.57 6.30 9.57
CA ASP A 82 1.94 7.58 9.22
C ASP A 82 2.28 7.92 7.75
N LEU A 83 1.28 7.91 6.87
CA LEU A 83 1.39 8.31 5.47
C LEU A 83 1.15 9.82 5.37
N GLN A 84 2.21 10.58 5.08
CA GLN A 84 2.15 12.03 4.91
C GLN A 84 1.99 12.42 3.44
N ALA A 85 1.52 13.65 3.18
CA ALA A 85 1.25 14.13 1.81
C ALA A 85 2.50 14.20 0.89
N GLU A 86 3.69 14.16 1.49
CA GLU A 86 5.00 14.13 0.85
C GLU A 86 5.59 12.71 0.72
N THR A 87 4.98 11.72 1.37
CA THR A 87 5.42 10.32 1.28
C THR A 87 5.12 9.77 -0.11
N ALA A 88 6.15 9.68 -0.96
CA ALA A 88 6.03 9.11 -2.30
C ALA A 88 6.16 7.57 -2.28
N SER A 89 7.06 7.05 -1.44
CA SER A 89 7.34 5.62 -1.35
C SER A 89 7.74 5.20 0.06
N ILE A 90 7.40 3.96 0.43
CA ILE A 90 7.77 3.31 1.68
C ILE A 90 8.40 1.96 1.36
N GLU A 91 9.53 1.67 1.98
CA GLU A 91 10.15 0.36 1.89
C GLU A 91 9.95 -0.39 3.21
N VAL A 92 9.40 -1.59 3.12
CA VAL A 92 9.24 -2.51 4.24
C VAL A 92 10.20 -3.67 4.02
N VAL A 93 11.21 -3.76 4.88
CA VAL A 93 12.17 -4.86 4.87
C VAL A 93 11.70 -5.92 5.86
N VAL A 94 11.53 -7.14 5.35
CA VAL A 94 11.08 -8.32 6.07
C VAL A 94 12.30 -9.12 6.51
N ASP A 95 12.40 -9.39 7.81
CA ASP A 95 13.47 -10.20 8.38
C ASP A 95 13.37 -11.68 7.97
N ALA A 96 14.47 -12.44 8.08
CA ALA A 96 14.51 -13.84 7.71
C ALA A 96 13.46 -14.74 8.42
N ALA A 97 13.10 -14.44 9.67
CA ALA A 97 12.13 -15.24 10.42
C ALA A 97 10.71 -15.01 9.90
N LEU A 98 10.34 -13.75 9.64
CA LEU A 98 9.07 -13.43 9.00
C LEU A 98 9.03 -13.94 7.55
N LEU A 99 10.12 -13.80 6.80
CA LEU A 99 10.22 -14.30 5.43
C LEU A 99 10.02 -15.82 5.35
N ALA A 100 10.61 -16.58 6.29
CA ALA A 100 10.42 -18.02 6.37
C ALA A 100 8.95 -18.40 6.63
N ARG A 101 8.22 -17.61 7.43
CA ARG A 101 6.78 -17.80 7.65
C ARG A 101 5.94 -17.47 6.42
N LEU A 102 6.30 -16.41 5.69
CA LEU A 102 5.63 -16.03 4.44
C LEU A 102 5.82 -17.08 3.34
N LYS A 103 7.02 -17.67 3.23
CA LYS A 103 7.35 -18.71 2.24
C LYS A 103 6.93 -20.12 2.65
N GLY A 104 6.86 -20.38 3.96
CA GLY A 104 6.71 -21.71 4.55
C GLY A 104 5.29 -22.13 4.87
N GLY A 105 4.27 -21.57 4.21
CA GLY A 105 2.89 -22.01 4.36
C GLY A 105 2.75 -23.50 4.03
N HIS A 106 2.66 -24.33 5.07
CA HIS A 106 2.31 -25.75 5.04
C HIS A 106 0.97 -25.94 5.73
#